data_AF-A0A381NN75-F1
#
_entry.id   AF-A0A381NN75-F1
#
_cell.length_a   1.000
_cell.length_b   1.000
_cell.length_c   1.000
_cell.angle_alpha   90.00
_cell.angle_beta   90.00
_cell.angle_gamma   90.00
#
_symmetry.space_group_name_H-M   'P 1'
#
loop_
_entity.id
_entity.type
_entity.pdbx_description
1 polymer ?
#
loop_
_entity_poly.entity_id
_entity_poly.type
_entity_poly.pdbx_seq_one_letter_code
_entity_poly.pdbx_strand_id
1 'polypeptide(L)'
;MAIPSTKATLKTYCLRALGYGVIDINVSDDQVDDRLDEALQYFAQYHYDGIERMYLKHQITETEITRAKTDASVTATDKVDGSITADWLEGKGYIPIPDTIVSVVQVFPFDDSSTNSMFDIRYQLRLNDLYDFSSTSIIHYQMTMQHIDYLSHILTGEVPIRFNQHQNRLYLDMDWSNDVSADEYIIIECYRKLDPTTWTDIYDDIYLKRYATTLIKRQWGANLSKFNGVQMLGGVTMNGADIFSQAQEELQRLEEQIQLSFETPIDYMVG
;
A
#
# COMPACT_ATOMS: atom_id res chain seq x y z
N MET A 1 8.26 14.03 -27.43
CA MET A 1 6.89 13.49 -27.22
C MET A 1 6.26 14.31 -26.11
N ALA A 2 4.97 14.65 -26.17
CA ALA A 2 4.35 15.44 -25.10
C ALA A 2 4.35 14.64 -23.78
N ILE A 3 4.61 15.34 -22.67
CA ILE A 3 4.55 14.79 -21.32
C ILE A 3 3.07 14.49 -21.02
N PRO A 4 2.69 13.23 -20.79
CA PRO A 4 1.31 12.89 -20.49
C PRO A 4 0.93 13.38 -19.08
N SER A 5 -0.23 14.03 -18.97
CA SER A 5 -0.79 14.55 -17.71
C SER A 5 -2.24 14.09 -17.48
N THR A 6 -2.79 13.31 -18.41
CA THR A 6 -4.14 12.73 -18.35
C THR A 6 -4.13 11.36 -19.00
N LYS A 7 -5.12 10.52 -18.67
CA LYS A 7 -5.34 9.21 -19.34
C LYS A 7 -5.36 9.34 -20.87
N ALA A 8 -6.02 10.37 -21.42
CA ALA A 8 -6.09 10.60 -22.87
C ALA A 8 -4.72 10.93 -23.49
N THR A 9 -3.90 11.72 -22.81
CA THR A 9 -2.54 12.01 -23.27
C THR A 9 -1.61 10.80 -23.14
N LEU A 10 -1.78 9.97 -22.10
CA LEU A 10 -1.06 8.70 -21.94
C LEU A 10 -1.44 7.71 -23.04
N LYS A 11 -2.73 7.59 -23.36
CA LYS A 11 -3.25 6.80 -24.49
C LYS A 11 -2.56 7.18 -25.81
N THR A 12 -2.54 8.47 -26.10
CA THR A 12 -1.88 9.00 -27.30
C THR A 12 -0.38 8.71 -27.29
N TYR A 13 0.25 8.76 -26.11
CA TYR A 13 1.65 8.43 -25.95
C TYR A 13 1.91 6.95 -26.28
N CYS A 14 1.20 6.01 -25.64
CA CYS A 14 1.40 4.59 -25.85
C CYS A 14 1.15 4.17 -27.31
N LEU A 15 0.09 4.68 -27.95
CA LEU A 15 -0.18 4.39 -29.35
C LEU A 15 0.94 4.90 -30.27
N ARG A 16 1.43 6.12 -30.06
CA ARG A 16 2.55 6.66 -30.85
C ARG A 16 3.84 5.89 -30.63
N ALA A 17 4.10 5.42 -29.41
CA ALA A 17 5.26 4.58 -29.10
C ALA A 17 5.23 3.24 -29.86
N LEU A 18 4.03 2.72 -30.14
CA LEU A 18 3.82 1.52 -30.95
C LEU A 18 3.84 1.78 -32.47
N GLY A 19 3.94 3.04 -32.91
CA GLY A 19 4.01 3.41 -34.33
C GLY A 19 2.72 3.95 -34.93
N TYR A 20 1.71 4.28 -34.11
CA TYR A 20 0.47 4.90 -34.56
C TYR A 20 0.75 6.18 -35.38
N GLY A 21 0.16 6.25 -36.57
CA GLY A 21 0.41 7.30 -37.57
C GLY A 21 1.27 6.85 -38.75
N VAL A 22 2.03 5.75 -38.60
CA VAL A 22 2.74 5.08 -39.69
C VAL A 22 2.12 3.72 -39.98
N ILE A 23 1.73 2.99 -38.92
CA ILE A 23 1.04 1.70 -39.02
C ILE A 23 -0.33 1.78 -38.35
N ASP A 24 -1.24 0.90 -38.80
CA ASP A 24 -2.52 0.69 -38.14
C ASP A 24 -2.35 -0.25 -36.94
N ILE A 25 -2.86 0.17 -35.78
CA ILE A 25 -2.83 -0.60 -34.55
C ILE A 25 -4.21 -1.20 -34.35
N ASN A 26 -4.35 -2.50 -34.59
CA ASN A 26 -5.63 -3.22 -34.56
C ASN A 26 -6.12 -3.47 -33.13
N VAL A 27 -6.40 -2.41 -32.38
CA VAL A 27 -6.95 -2.42 -31.02
C VAL A 27 -8.07 -1.38 -30.96
N SER A 28 -9.20 -1.71 -30.34
CA SER A 28 -10.29 -0.74 -30.18
C SER A 28 -9.96 0.29 -29.09
N ASP A 29 -10.67 1.43 -29.12
CA ASP A 29 -10.48 2.50 -28.14
C ASP A 29 -10.74 2.00 -26.70
N ASP A 30 -11.80 1.20 -26.51
CA ASP A 30 -12.16 0.57 -25.23
C ASP A 30 -11.08 -0.41 -24.75
N GLN A 31 -10.53 -1.23 -25.65
CA GLN A 31 -9.47 -2.18 -25.31
C GLN A 31 -8.21 -1.46 -24.83
N VAL A 32 -7.91 -0.29 -25.39
CA VAL A 32 -6.78 0.52 -24.91
C VAL A 32 -7.08 1.08 -23.52
N ASP A 33 -8.30 1.56 -23.27
CA ASP A 33 -8.67 2.11 -21.97
C ASP A 33 -8.66 1.06 -20.85
N ASP A 34 -9.11 -0.17 -21.13
CA ASP A 34 -9.04 -1.30 -20.18
C ASP A 34 -7.58 -1.62 -19.80
N ARG A 35 -6.68 -1.62 -20.79
CA ARG A 35 -5.24 -1.88 -20.56
C ARG A 35 -4.56 -0.74 -19.80
N LEU A 36 -5.02 0.50 -19.98
CA LEU A 36 -4.53 1.65 -19.21
C LEU A 36 -5.00 1.60 -17.76
N ASP A 37 -6.24 1.18 -17.50
CA ASP A 37 -6.76 1.02 -16.14
C ASP A 37 -6.05 -0.14 -15.41
N GLU A 38 -5.82 -1.26 -16.10
CA GLU A 38 -5.00 -2.37 -15.59
C GLU A 38 -3.58 -1.90 -15.24
N ALA A 39 -2.96 -1.08 -16.10
CA ALA A 39 -1.64 -0.52 -15.85
C ALA A 39 -1.60 0.38 -14.61
N LEU A 40 -2.58 1.28 -14.46
CA LEU A 40 -2.68 2.17 -13.31
C LEU A 40 -2.93 1.40 -12.01
N GLN A 41 -3.79 0.38 -12.06
CA GLN A 41 -4.06 -0.48 -10.91
C GLN A 41 -2.81 -1.25 -10.47
N TYR A 42 -2.07 -1.83 -11.43
CA TYR A 42 -0.83 -2.54 -11.15
C TYR A 42 0.22 -1.60 -10.56
N PHE A 43 0.41 -0.42 -11.16
CA PHE A 43 1.37 0.58 -10.69
C PHE A 43 1.08 1.06 -9.28
N ALA A 44 -0.19 1.36 -8.96
CA ALA A 44 -0.59 1.79 -7.62
C ALA A 44 -0.48 0.69 -6.54
N GLN A 45 -0.32 -0.58 -6.94
CA GLN A 45 -0.18 -1.70 -6.01
C GLN A 45 1.27 -2.13 -5.80
N TYR A 46 2.09 -2.05 -6.85
CA TYR A 46 3.43 -2.64 -6.89
C TYR A 46 4.56 -1.65 -7.13
N HIS A 47 4.29 -0.35 -7.26
CA HIS A 47 5.33 0.65 -7.44
C HIS A 47 5.30 1.70 -6.33
N TYR A 48 6.46 2.01 -5.76
CA TYR A 48 6.59 2.99 -4.66
C TYR A 48 6.05 4.36 -5.04
N ASP A 49 6.36 4.85 -6.25
CA ASP A 49 5.87 6.16 -6.72
C ASP A 49 4.35 6.19 -6.99
N GLY A 50 3.65 5.05 -6.92
CA GLY A 50 2.19 4.97 -6.96
C GLY A 50 1.53 5.15 -5.59
N ILE A 51 2.31 5.16 -4.52
CA ILE A 51 1.86 5.25 -3.14
C ILE A 51 2.63 6.35 -2.39
N GLU A 52 2.01 6.92 -1.36
CA GLU A 52 2.66 7.88 -0.47
C GLU A 52 2.51 7.44 0.98
N ARG A 53 3.55 7.71 1.78
CA ARG A 53 3.48 7.58 3.25
C ARG A 53 2.75 8.79 3.82
N MET A 54 1.68 8.54 4.56
CA MET A 54 0.81 9.56 5.11
C MET A 54 0.43 9.24 6.56
N TYR A 55 0.24 10.30 7.35
CA TYR A 55 -0.40 10.24 8.66
C TYR A 55 -1.87 10.62 8.54
N LEU A 56 -2.76 9.70 8.91
CA LEU A 56 -4.19 9.99 9.03
C LEU A 56 -4.57 10.17 10.48
N LYS A 57 -5.44 11.16 10.70
CA LYS A 57 -6.00 11.46 12.01
C LYS A 57 -7.48 11.07 12.00
N HIS A 58 -7.92 10.26 12.96
CA HIS A 58 -9.33 9.90 13.13
C HIS A 58 -9.79 10.25 14.54
N GLN A 59 -10.97 10.86 14.68
CA GLN A 59 -11.58 11.16 15.97
C GLN A 59 -12.41 9.96 16.40
N ILE A 60 -12.10 9.39 17.56
CA ILE A 60 -12.83 8.27 18.13
C ILE A 60 -14.23 8.74 18.52
N THR A 61 -15.23 8.03 18.04
CA THR A 61 -16.63 8.30 18.38
C THR A 61 -17.14 7.35 19.46
N GLU A 62 -18.10 7.81 20.26
CA GLU A 62 -18.73 6.97 21.31
C GLU A 62 -19.42 5.72 20.73
N THR A 63 -19.88 5.79 19.48
CA THR A 63 -20.46 4.64 18.76
C THR A 63 -19.42 3.57 18.47
N GLU A 64 -18.19 3.96 18.14
CA GLU A 64 -17.07 3.04 17.90
C GLU A 64 -16.64 2.35 19.20
N ILE A 65 -16.52 3.10 20.30
CA ILE A 65 -16.23 2.56 21.63
C ILE A 65 -17.34 1.58 22.05
N THR A 66 -18.61 1.95 21.88
CA THR A 66 -19.74 1.08 22.23
C THR A 66 -19.77 -0.19 21.39
N ARG A 67 -19.46 -0.09 20.08
CA ARG A 67 -19.36 -1.27 19.21
C ARG A 67 -18.22 -2.19 19.65
N ALA A 68 -17.06 -1.63 19.97
CA ALA A 68 -15.88 -2.38 20.38
C ALA A 68 -16.10 -3.21 21.65
N LYS A 69 -17.02 -2.80 22.52
CA LYS A 69 -17.44 -3.56 23.72
C LYS A 69 -18.25 -4.82 23.43
N THR A 70 -18.61 -5.07 22.17
CA THR A 70 -19.44 -6.22 21.78
C THR A 70 -18.71 -7.08 20.77
N ASP A 71 -18.91 -8.40 20.88
CA ASP A 71 -18.34 -9.35 19.94
C ASP A 71 -19.36 -9.82 18.90
N ALA A 72 -18.87 -10.34 17.77
CA ALA A 72 -19.64 -11.16 16.85
C ALA A 72 -19.40 -12.63 17.20
N SER A 73 -20.47 -13.41 17.33
CA SER A 73 -20.36 -14.86 17.50
C SER A 73 -20.20 -15.55 16.15
N VAL A 74 -19.17 -16.38 16.01
CA VAL A 74 -18.95 -17.26 14.85
C VAL A 74 -18.96 -18.70 15.34
N THR A 75 -19.97 -19.46 14.92
CA THR A 75 -20.07 -20.88 15.26
C THR A 75 -19.22 -21.71 14.31
N ALA A 76 -18.18 -22.34 14.83
CA ALA A 76 -17.43 -23.36 14.13
C ALA A 76 -18.13 -24.71 14.32
N THR A 77 -18.24 -25.47 13.23
CA THR A 77 -18.81 -26.83 13.24
C THR A 77 -17.72 -27.81 12.84
N ASP A 78 -17.64 -28.95 13.52
CA ASP A 78 -16.69 -30.00 13.18
C ASP A 78 -16.89 -30.48 11.74
N LYS A 79 -15.78 -30.65 11.00
CA LYS A 79 -15.82 -31.02 9.58
C LYS A 79 -16.07 -32.51 9.34
N VAL A 80 -15.89 -33.37 10.36
CA VAL A 80 -15.96 -34.82 10.20
C VAL A 80 -17.39 -35.32 10.41
N ASP A 81 -18.11 -34.84 11.42
CA ASP A 81 -19.50 -35.28 11.66
C ASP A 81 -20.56 -34.16 11.76
N GLY A 82 -20.15 -32.90 11.89
CA GLY A 82 -21.06 -31.74 11.94
C GLY A 82 -21.96 -31.62 13.18
N SER A 83 -21.81 -32.51 14.16
CA SER A 83 -22.61 -32.57 15.39
C SER A 83 -22.00 -31.81 16.56
N ILE A 84 -20.69 -31.54 16.51
CA ILE A 84 -19.98 -30.74 17.51
C ILE A 84 -19.84 -29.32 17.00
N THR A 85 -20.43 -28.37 17.74
CA THR A 85 -20.31 -26.93 17.47
C THR A 85 -19.55 -26.25 18.60
N ALA A 86 -18.75 -25.23 18.26
CA ALA A 86 -18.10 -24.34 19.20
C ALA A 86 -18.32 -22.89 18.77
N ASP A 87 -18.77 -22.04 19.69
CA ASP A 87 -18.96 -20.61 19.43
C ASP A 87 -17.67 -19.84 19.74
N TRP A 88 -17.19 -19.09 18.76
CA TRP A 88 -16.04 -18.19 18.87
C TRP A 88 -16.52 -16.75 18.87
N LEU A 89 -15.80 -15.87 19.56
CA LEU A 89 -16.11 -14.45 19.63
C LEU A 89 -15.06 -13.65 18.83
N GLU A 90 -15.53 -12.87 17.87
CA GLU A 90 -14.72 -11.95 17.07
C GLU A 90 -14.98 -10.50 17.53
N GLY A 91 -13.94 -9.81 18.00
CA GLY A 91 -14.04 -8.44 18.47
C GLY A 91 -14.41 -7.45 17.36
N LYS A 92 -15.32 -6.50 17.66
CA LYS A 92 -15.79 -5.47 16.71
C LYS A 92 -15.06 -4.12 16.84
N GLY A 93 -13.90 -4.10 17.49
CA GLY A 93 -13.03 -2.94 17.66
C GLY A 93 -12.26 -2.56 16.39
N TYR A 94 -12.98 -2.29 15.29
CA TYR A 94 -12.39 -1.80 14.04
C TYR A 94 -12.74 -0.34 13.78
N ILE A 95 -11.94 0.34 12.98
CA ILE A 95 -12.23 1.66 12.42
C ILE A 95 -12.33 1.53 10.90
N PRO A 96 -13.39 2.05 10.27
CA PRO A 96 -13.50 2.06 8.81
C PRO A 96 -12.47 3.03 8.22
N ILE A 97 -11.70 2.55 7.25
CA ILE A 97 -10.63 3.29 6.61
C ILE A 97 -10.98 3.56 5.14
N PRO A 98 -10.54 4.70 4.55
CA PRO A 98 -10.70 4.94 3.12
C PRO A 98 -10.05 3.85 2.24
N ASP A 99 -10.73 3.50 1.14
CA ASP A 99 -10.29 2.47 0.17
C ASP A 99 -8.97 2.83 -0.55
N THR A 100 -8.55 4.09 -0.47
CA THR A 100 -7.26 4.55 -0.99
C THR A 100 -6.08 4.00 -0.19
N ILE A 101 -6.28 3.44 1.01
CA ILE A 101 -5.19 2.94 1.86
C ILE A 101 -4.79 1.53 1.44
N VAL A 102 -3.50 1.35 1.20
CA VAL A 102 -2.89 0.06 0.82
C VAL A 102 -2.48 -0.72 2.05
N SER A 103 -1.85 -0.06 3.02
CA SER A 103 -1.32 -0.69 4.22
C SER A 103 -1.27 0.29 5.37
N VAL A 104 -1.43 -0.20 6.60
CA VAL A 104 -1.22 0.55 7.84
C VAL A 104 0.04 0.00 8.50
N VAL A 105 0.99 0.88 8.80
CA VAL A 105 2.30 0.52 9.37
C VAL A 105 2.19 0.41 10.88
N GLN A 106 1.71 1.48 11.52
CA GLN A 106 1.63 1.57 12.97
C GLN A 106 0.56 2.58 13.40
N VAL A 107 0.12 2.45 14.64
CA VAL A 107 -0.71 3.42 15.35
C VAL A 107 0.17 4.05 16.41
N PHE A 108 0.16 5.39 16.49
CA PHE A 108 0.95 6.08 17.51
C PHE A 108 0.40 5.76 18.91
N PRO A 109 1.28 5.55 19.90
CA PRO A 109 0.86 5.18 21.25
C PRO A 109 0.01 6.28 21.89
N PHE A 110 -0.93 5.85 22.72
CA PHE A 110 -1.77 6.70 23.54
C PHE A 110 -0.98 7.14 24.78
N ASP A 111 -0.07 8.09 24.61
CA ASP A 111 0.67 8.63 25.75
C ASP A 111 -0.24 9.57 26.55
N ASP A 112 -0.74 9.08 27.67
CA ASP A 112 -1.44 9.92 28.63
C ASP A 112 -0.42 10.83 29.32
N SER A 113 -0.36 12.09 28.87
CA SER A 113 0.54 13.14 29.39
C SER A 113 0.45 13.35 30.92
N SER A 114 -0.54 12.74 31.58
CA SER A 114 -0.73 12.67 33.02
C SER A 114 0.35 11.89 33.78
N THR A 115 1.15 11.07 33.10
CA THR A 115 2.24 10.26 33.71
C THR A 115 3.62 10.90 33.67
N ASN A 116 3.74 12.20 33.37
CA ASN A 116 4.93 13.03 33.70
C ASN A 116 5.07 13.25 35.22
N SER A 117 5.02 12.16 35.99
CA SER A 117 5.22 12.15 37.41
C SER A 117 6.70 12.35 37.71
N MET A 118 7.02 13.03 38.81
CA MET A 118 8.40 13.22 39.27
C MET A 118 9.15 11.90 39.51
N PHE A 119 8.45 10.75 39.47
CA PHE A 119 8.99 9.41 39.60
C PHE A 119 9.29 8.70 38.27
N ASP A 120 9.03 9.34 37.12
CA ASP A 120 9.42 8.79 35.83
C ASP A 120 10.95 8.62 35.79
N ILE A 121 11.40 7.41 35.44
CA ILE A 121 12.81 7.04 35.32
C ILE A 121 13.51 7.91 34.27
N ARG A 122 12.83 8.26 33.17
CA ARG A 122 13.39 9.16 32.14
C ARG A 122 13.61 10.57 32.71
N TYR A 123 12.67 11.06 33.50
CA TYR A 123 12.77 12.36 34.18
C TYR A 123 13.88 12.37 35.25
N GLN A 124 13.98 11.32 36.06
CA GLN A 124 15.01 11.18 37.10
C GLN A 124 16.42 11.00 36.51
N LEU A 125 16.58 10.19 35.46
CA LEU A 125 17.85 10.07 34.71
C LEU A 125 18.25 11.41 34.11
N ARG A 126 17.33 12.15 33.48
CA ARG A 126 17.64 13.48 32.94
C ARG A 126 18.09 14.44 34.04
N LEU A 127 17.45 14.42 35.21
CA LEU A 127 17.85 15.28 36.32
C LEU A 127 19.18 14.88 36.96
N ASN A 128 19.50 13.59 37.01
CA ASN A 128 20.73 13.07 37.63
C ASN A 128 21.94 13.17 36.69
N ASP A 129 21.77 12.87 35.40
CA ASP A 129 22.87 12.80 34.40
C ASP A 129 23.17 14.15 33.73
N LEU A 130 22.20 15.10 33.62
CA LEU A 130 22.51 16.45 33.09
C LEU A 130 23.47 17.24 34.00
N TYR A 131 23.58 16.85 35.27
CA TYR A 131 24.46 17.52 36.22
C TYR A 131 25.95 17.17 36.00
N ASP A 132 26.27 16.10 35.26
CA ASP A 132 27.65 15.71 35.01
C ASP A 132 27.89 15.08 33.64
N PHE A 133 27.80 15.90 32.59
CA PHE A 133 28.29 15.54 31.25
C PHE A 133 29.82 15.37 31.16
N SER A 134 30.57 15.62 32.24
CA SER A 134 32.02 15.58 32.24
C SER A 134 32.59 14.23 32.66
N SER A 135 31.84 13.42 33.42
CA SER A 135 32.33 12.16 33.99
C SER A 135 31.68 10.90 33.43
N THR A 136 30.50 10.99 32.79
CA THR A 136 29.79 9.82 32.24
C THR A 136 29.90 9.80 30.71
N SER A 137 30.39 8.69 30.15
CA SER A 137 30.52 8.52 28.70
C SER A 137 29.16 8.59 28.01
N ILE A 138 29.04 9.46 27.00
CA ILE A 138 27.82 9.64 26.19
C ILE A 138 27.31 8.32 25.59
N ILE A 139 28.23 7.39 25.30
CA ILE A 139 27.92 6.04 24.79
C ILE A 139 27.08 5.25 25.81
N HIS A 140 27.41 5.33 27.11
CA HIS A 140 26.64 4.64 28.15
C HIS A 140 25.23 5.20 28.28
N TYR A 141 25.09 6.52 28.19
CA TYR A 141 23.78 7.19 28.19
C TYR A 141 22.93 6.73 27.00
N GLN A 142 23.50 6.68 25.79
CA GLN A 142 22.80 6.19 24.60
C GLN A 142 22.38 4.71 24.74
N MET A 143 23.26 3.83 25.21
CA MET A 143 22.92 2.42 25.45
C MET A 143 21.81 2.27 26.50
N THR A 144 21.84 3.08 27.57
CA THR A 144 20.82 3.05 28.61
C THR A 144 19.49 3.57 28.08
N MET A 145 19.50 4.63 27.27
CA MET A 145 18.28 5.17 26.67
C MET A 145 17.63 4.18 25.69
N GLN A 146 18.43 3.52 24.83
CA GLN A 146 17.94 2.43 23.97
C GLN A 146 17.39 1.25 24.79
N HIS A 147 18.03 0.91 25.92
CA HIS A 147 17.54 -0.14 26.79
C HIS A 147 16.21 0.23 27.47
N ILE A 148 16.07 1.46 27.96
CA ILE A 148 14.82 1.96 28.52
C ILE A 148 13.72 2.00 27.46
N ASP A 149 14.03 2.39 26.23
CA ASP A 149 13.08 2.41 25.14
C ASP A 149 12.59 0.99 24.77
N TYR A 150 13.53 0.04 24.69
CA TYR A 150 13.22 -1.37 24.53
C TYR A 150 12.37 -1.93 25.68
N LEU A 151 12.69 -1.56 26.92
CA LEU A 151 11.89 -1.94 28.08
C LEU A 151 10.49 -1.33 28.00
N SER A 152 10.33 -0.06 27.61
CA SER A 152 8.98 0.50 27.38
C SER A 152 8.25 -0.24 26.27
N HIS A 153 8.87 -0.51 25.13
CA HIS A 153 8.22 -1.25 24.04
C HIS A 153 7.75 -2.64 24.48
N ILE A 154 8.52 -3.35 25.33
CA ILE A 154 8.09 -4.63 25.92
C ILE A 154 6.97 -4.45 26.96
N LEU A 155 7.06 -3.42 27.81
CA LEU A 155 6.21 -3.29 28.99
C LEU A 155 4.86 -2.62 28.69
N THR A 156 4.84 -1.57 27.87
CA THR A 156 3.61 -0.87 27.48
C THR A 156 3.01 -1.44 26.20
N GLY A 157 3.84 -2.02 25.31
CA GLY A 157 3.40 -2.61 24.05
C GLY A 157 2.90 -1.56 23.05
N GLU A 158 3.19 -1.76 21.77
CA GLU A 158 2.45 -1.08 20.71
C GLU A 158 1.07 -1.73 20.56
N VAL A 159 0.05 -0.94 20.23
CA VAL A 159 -1.29 -1.51 19.97
C VAL A 159 -1.20 -2.41 18.74
N PRO A 160 -1.47 -3.72 18.87
CA PRO A 160 -1.47 -4.61 17.72
C PRO A 160 -2.55 -4.16 16.73
N ILE A 161 -2.17 -4.10 15.46
CA ILE A 161 -3.07 -3.73 14.37
C ILE A 161 -3.33 -4.91 13.46
N ARG A 162 -4.58 -5.03 13.00
CA ARG A 162 -4.93 -5.95 11.92
C ARG A 162 -5.67 -5.16 10.84
N PHE A 163 -5.08 -5.10 9.66
CA PHE A 163 -5.67 -4.40 8.52
C PHE A 163 -5.70 -5.31 7.30
N ASN A 164 -6.80 -5.25 6.57
CA ASN A 164 -6.93 -5.88 5.25
C ASN A 164 -7.56 -4.89 4.28
N GLN A 165 -6.88 -4.66 3.16
CA GLN A 165 -7.32 -3.73 2.11
C GLN A 165 -8.71 -4.07 1.57
N HIS A 166 -9.09 -5.34 1.45
CA HIS A 166 -10.41 -5.71 0.93
C HIS A 166 -11.54 -5.49 1.94
N GLN A 167 -11.22 -5.47 3.25
CA GLN A 167 -12.22 -5.24 4.28
C GLN A 167 -12.39 -3.76 4.60
N ASN A 168 -11.39 -2.91 4.29
CA ASN A 168 -11.35 -1.49 4.63
C ASN A 168 -11.64 -1.24 6.12
N ARG A 169 -11.13 -2.14 6.97
CA ARG A 169 -11.28 -2.13 8.42
C ARG A 169 -9.92 -2.30 9.07
N LEU A 170 -9.56 -1.34 9.92
CA LEU A 170 -8.41 -1.43 10.81
C LEU A 170 -8.91 -1.86 12.18
N TYR A 171 -8.58 -3.09 12.58
CA TYR A 171 -8.79 -3.55 13.93
C TYR A 171 -7.66 -3.05 14.82
N LEU A 172 -8.04 -2.48 15.95
CA LEU A 172 -7.13 -2.08 17.01
C LEU A 172 -7.36 -3.00 18.19
N ASP A 173 -6.39 -3.85 18.47
CA ASP A 173 -6.48 -4.85 19.54
C ASP A 173 -6.02 -4.23 20.87
N MET A 174 -6.81 -3.29 21.40
CA MET A 174 -6.59 -2.60 22.68
C MET A 174 -7.82 -2.68 23.61
N ASP A 175 -7.70 -2.23 24.86
CA ASP A 175 -8.85 -2.07 25.74
C ASP A 175 -9.57 -0.75 25.45
N TRP A 176 -10.53 -0.81 24.52
CA TRP A 176 -11.38 0.30 24.12
C TRP A 176 -12.19 0.94 25.27
N SER A 177 -12.26 0.31 26.44
CA SER A 177 -13.01 0.85 27.59
C SER A 177 -12.18 1.72 28.51
N ASN A 178 -10.87 1.46 28.61
CA ASN A 178 -9.98 2.11 29.57
C ASN A 178 -8.90 2.96 28.89
N ASP A 179 -8.48 2.57 27.67
CA ASP A 179 -7.32 3.18 27.02
C ASP A 179 -7.68 4.40 26.16
N VAL A 180 -8.96 4.56 25.81
CA VAL A 180 -9.43 5.64 24.93
C VAL A 180 -10.75 6.24 25.40
N SER A 181 -10.89 7.55 25.21
CA SER A 181 -12.15 8.27 25.46
C SER A 181 -12.77 8.83 24.17
N ALA A 182 -14.06 9.14 24.22
CA ALA A 182 -14.72 9.80 23.09
C ALA A 182 -14.08 11.17 22.83
N ASP A 183 -14.00 11.57 21.56
CA ASP A 183 -13.36 12.81 21.10
C ASP A 183 -11.83 12.84 21.15
N GLU A 184 -11.18 11.77 21.60
CA GLU A 184 -9.74 11.58 21.39
C GLU A 184 -9.43 11.26 19.94
N TYR A 185 -8.20 11.58 19.53
CA TYR A 185 -7.74 11.33 18.18
C TYR A 185 -6.70 10.25 18.15
N ILE A 186 -6.88 9.30 17.23
CA ILE A 186 -5.83 8.39 16.83
C ILE A 186 -5.07 8.97 15.65
N ILE A 187 -3.78 8.68 15.60
CA ILE A 187 -2.94 8.95 14.45
C ILE A 187 -2.42 7.61 13.95
N ILE A 188 -2.66 7.33 12.67
CA ILE A 188 -2.18 6.12 12.01
C ILE A 188 -1.18 6.50 10.94
N GLU A 189 -0.10 5.74 10.88
CA GLU A 189 0.84 5.79 9.77
C GLU A 189 0.41 4.77 8.72
N CYS A 190 0.23 5.23 7.48
CA CYS A 190 -0.28 4.39 6.41
C CYS A 190 0.33 4.73 5.05
N TYR A 191 0.26 3.78 4.13
CA TYR A 191 0.54 3.98 2.72
C TYR A 191 -0.77 4.17 1.95
N ARG A 192 -0.88 5.30 1.25
CA ARG A 192 -2.07 5.67 0.47
C ARG A 192 -1.75 5.67 -1.02
N LYS A 193 -2.65 5.14 -1.85
CA LYS A 193 -2.60 5.27 -3.31
C LYS A 193 -2.75 6.73 -3.70
N LEU A 194 -1.87 7.21 -4.55
CA LEU A 194 -2.00 8.56 -5.08
C LEU A 194 -3.16 8.64 -6.07
N ASP A 195 -3.93 9.73 -5.98
CA ASP A 195 -5.00 10.01 -6.94
C ASP A 195 -4.41 10.63 -8.22
N PRO A 196 -4.50 9.95 -9.37
CA PRO A 196 -3.92 10.43 -10.63
C PRO A 196 -4.66 11.63 -11.23
N THR A 197 -5.86 11.98 -10.73
CA THR A 197 -6.57 13.20 -11.16
C THR A 197 -6.05 14.44 -10.46
N THR A 198 -5.55 14.28 -9.24
CA THR A 198 -4.94 15.35 -8.45
C THR A 198 -3.43 15.46 -8.76
N TRP A 199 -2.74 14.32 -8.84
CA TRP A 199 -1.30 14.23 -9.11
C TRP A 199 -1.06 13.74 -10.53
N THR A 200 -1.19 14.65 -11.49
CA THR A 200 -1.10 14.33 -12.94
C THR A 200 0.26 13.84 -13.39
N ASP A 201 1.32 14.13 -12.63
CA ASP A 201 2.70 13.78 -12.97
C ASP A 201 2.95 12.27 -12.94
N ILE A 202 2.09 11.50 -12.25
CA ILE A 202 2.11 10.03 -12.26
C ILE A 202 2.04 9.47 -13.69
N TYR A 203 1.31 10.14 -14.58
CA TYR A 203 1.21 9.69 -15.97
C TYR A 203 2.55 9.75 -16.73
N ASP A 204 3.49 10.59 -16.30
CA ASP A 204 4.83 10.69 -16.91
C ASP A 204 5.84 9.68 -16.35
N ASP A 205 5.43 8.83 -15.41
CA ASP A 205 6.31 7.80 -14.88
C ASP A 205 6.78 6.81 -15.98
N ILE A 206 8.07 6.46 -15.94
CA ILE A 206 8.69 5.63 -16.98
C ILE A 206 8.20 4.18 -16.93
N TYR A 207 7.97 3.64 -15.74
CA TYR A 207 7.48 2.27 -15.58
C TYR A 207 6.01 2.18 -15.99
N LEU A 208 5.18 3.14 -15.57
CA LEU A 208 3.78 3.21 -16.00
C LEU A 208 3.66 3.32 -17.52
N LYS A 209 4.40 4.25 -18.16
CA LYS A 209 4.39 4.42 -19.62
C LYS A 209 4.83 3.15 -20.35
N ARG A 210 5.91 2.49 -19.89
CA ARG A 210 6.41 1.26 -20.51
C ARG A 210 5.43 0.11 -20.32
N TYR A 211 4.92 -0.09 -19.10
CA TYR A 211 3.98 -1.16 -18.78
C TYR A 211 2.67 -1.02 -19.57
N ALA A 212 2.07 0.17 -19.59
CA ALA A 212 0.88 0.47 -20.40
C ALA A 212 1.11 0.20 -21.90
N THR A 213 2.25 0.63 -22.44
CA THR A 213 2.61 0.40 -23.85
C THR A 213 2.73 -1.09 -24.17
N THR A 214 3.37 -1.87 -23.30
CA THR A 214 3.54 -3.32 -23.48
C THR A 214 2.22 -4.07 -23.35
N LEU A 215 1.32 -3.65 -22.44
CA LEU A 215 -0.03 -4.21 -22.32
C LEU A 215 -0.86 -3.99 -23.59
N ILE A 216 -0.76 -2.79 -24.20
CA ILE A 216 -1.42 -2.49 -25.48
C ILE A 216 -0.77 -3.30 -26.62
N LYS A 217 0.56 -3.45 -26.63
CA LYS A 217 1.28 -4.30 -27.60
C LYS A 217 0.82 -5.76 -27.52
N ARG A 218 0.63 -6.29 -26.31
CA ARG A 218 0.09 -7.64 -26.07
C ARG A 218 -1.31 -7.78 -26.66
N GLN A 219 -2.18 -6.79 -26.41
CA GLN A 219 -3.54 -6.79 -26.95
C GLN A 219 -3.54 -6.71 -28.49
N TRP A 220 -2.65 -5.90 -29.07
CA TRP A 220 -2.46 -5.80 -30.50
C TRP A 220 -2.03 -7.15 -31.11
N GLY A 221 -0.98 -7.78 -30.58
CA GLY A 221 -0.55 -9.12 -31.01
C GLY A 221 -1.66 -10.17 -30.87
N ALA A 222 -2.44 -10.13 -29.78
CA ALA A 222 -3.57 -11.04 -29.56
C ALA A 222 -4.73 -10.83 -30.53
N ASN A 223 -4.96 -9.60 -30.99
CA ASN A 223 -5.95 -9.33 -32.02
C ASN A 223 -5.45 -9.78 -33.39
N LEU A 224 -4.19 -9.50 -33.72
CA LEU A 224 -3.57 -9.92 -34.98
C LEU A 224 -3.51 -11.45 -35.14
N SER A 225 -3.22 -12.17 -34.06
CA SER A 225 -3.13 -13.63 -34.07
C SER A 225 -4.47 -14.33 -34.36
N LYS A 226 -5.61 -13.64 -34.18
CA LYS A 226 -6.94 -14.16 -34.58
C LYS A 226 -7.14 -14.19 -36.10
N PHE A 227 -6.36 -13.41 -36.86
CA PHE A 227 -6.43 -13.35 -38.32
C PHE A 227 -5.34 -14.21 -39.00
N ASN A 228 -4.66 -15.07 -38.24
CA ASN A 228 -3.59 -15.92 -38.75
C ASN A 228 -4.15 -16.89 -39.80
N GLY A 229 -3.68 -16.77 -41.04
CA GLY A 229 -4.18 -17.52 -42.20
C GLY A 229 -4.95 -16.70 -43.25
N VAL A 230 -5.30 -15.44 -42.95
CA VAL A 230 -5.83 -14.50 -43.96
C VAL A 230 -4.65 -13.79 -44.61
N GLN A 231 -4.24 -14.23 -45.80
CA GLN A 231 -3.24 -13.50 -46.59
C GLN A 231 -3.84 -12.18 -47.05
N MET A 232 -3.21 -11.07 -46.66
CA MET A 232 -3.53 -9.77 -47.25
C MET A 232 -3.16 -9.79 -48.74
N LEU A 233 -4.00 -9.18 -49.59
CA LEU A 233 -3.68 -8.93 -50.99
C LEU A 233 -2.38 -8.12 -51.07
N GLY A 234 -1.28 -8.78 -51.42
CA GLY A 234 0.06 -8.17 -51.42
C GLY A 234 1.19 -9.04 -50.87
N GLY A 235 0.91 -10.25 -50.36
CA GLY A 235 1.94 -11.21 -49.94
C GLY A 235 2.65 -10.87 -48.62
N VAL A 236 2.19 -9.83 -47.91
CA VAL A 236 2.65 -9.52 -46.54
C VAL A 236 1.85 -10.38 -45.57
N THR A 237 2.54 -11.28 -44.88
CA THR A 237 1.97 -12.09 -43.79
C THR A 237 2.01 -11.31 -42.50
N MET A 238 0.88 -11.27 -41.79
CA MET A 238 0.76 -10.53 -40.52
C MET A 238 1.43 -11.32 -39.38
N ASN A 239 2.49 -10.77 -38.80
CA ASN A 239 3.27 -11.46 -37.78
C ASN A 239 2.73 -11.24 -36.34
N GLY A 240 1.45 -11.57 -36.14
CA GLY A 240 0.77 -11.34 -34.85
C GLY A 240 1.30 -12.19 -33.70
N ALA A 241 1.73 -13.42 -33.99
CA ALA A 241 2.27 -14.35 -33.00
C ALA A 241 3.60 -13.87 -32.40
N ASP A 242 4.52 -13.38 -33.23
CA ASP A 242 5.80 -12.88 -32.75
C ASP A 242 5.63 -11.60 -31.94
N ILE A 243 4.74 -10.68 -32.35
CA ILE A 243 4.42 -9.47 -31.59
C ILE A 243 3.88 -9.83 -30.20
N PHE A 244 2.99 -10.83 -30.13
CA PHE A 244 2.45 -11.29 -28.85
C PHE A 244 3.53 -11.91 -27.96
N SER A 245 4.40 -12.76 -28.52
CA SER A 245 5.50 -13.38 -27.77
C SER A 245 6.49 -12.35 -27.23
N GLN A 246 6.87 -11.37 -28.05
CA GLN A 246 7.75 -10.27 -27.62
C GLN A 246 7.10 -9.43 -26.52
N ALA A 247 5.80 -9.15 -26.64
CA ALA A 247 5.08 -8.39 -25.63
C ALA A 247 5.00 -9.13 -24.29
N GLN A 248 4.82 -10.45 -24.29
CA GLN A 248 4.83 -11.28 -23.08
C GLN A 248 6.20 -11.26 -22.39
N GLU A 249 7.28 -11.41 -23.16
CA GLU A 249 8.65 -11.37 -22.64
C GLU A 249 9.03 -10.00 -22.06
N GLU A 250 8.65 -8.92 -22.75
CA GLU A 250 8.82 -7.55 -22.25
C GLU A 250 8.00 -7.29 -20.98
N LEU A 251 6.76 -7.81 -20.92
CA LEU A 251 5.89 -7.66 -19.76
C LEU A 251 6.49 -8.34 -18.55
N GLN A 252 6.92 -9.60 -18.68
CA GLN A 252 7.54 -10.35 -17.60
C GLN A 252 8.79 -9.64 -17.06
N ARG A 253 9.67 -9.16 -17.95
CA ARG A 253 10.86 -8.38 -17.54
C ARG A 253 10.50 -7.07 -16.82
N LEU A 254 9.45 -6.39 -17.25
CA LEU A 254 8.99 -5.15 -16.61
C LEU A 254 8.42 -5.44 -15.22
N GLU A 255 7.62 -6.50 -15.07
CA GLU A 255 7.05 -6.90 -13.78
C GLU A 255 8.16 -7.30 -12.80
N GLU A 256 9.17 -8.04 -13.25
CA GLU A 256 10.37 -8.34 -12.45
C GLU A 256 11.12 -7.07 -12.03
N GLN A 257 11.30 -6.10 -12.94
CA GLN A 257 11.94 -4.81 -12.63
C GLN A 257 11.14 -3.98 -11.62
N ILE A 258 9.81 -3.94 -11.76
CA ILE A 258 8.91 -3.21 -10.86
C ILE A 258 8.95 -3.85 -9.45
N GLN A 259 8.89 -5.18 -9.37
CA GLN A 259 8.99 -5.89 -8.08
C GLN A 259 10.34 -5.69 -7.40
N LEU A 260 11.45 -5.77 -8.14
CA LEU A 260 12.78 -5.50 -7.58
C LEU A 260 12.94 -4.04 -7.12
N SER A 261 12.33 -3.09 -7.84
CA SER A 261 12.33 -1.68 -7.43
C SER A 261 11.43 -1.45 -6.20
N PHE A 262 10.40 -2.27 -6.03
CA PHE A 262 9.51 -2.25 -4.86
C PHE A 262 10.19 -2.77 -3.59
N GLU A 263 11.10 -3.75 -3.70
CA GLU A 263 11.90 -4.26 -2.58
C GLU A 263 12.93 -3.26 -2.02
N THR A 264 13.09 -2.10 -2.65
CA THR A 264 13.86 -0.99 -2.08
C THR A 264 12.95 0.14 -1.61
N PRO A 265 12.31 0.04 -0.44
CA PRO A 265 12.49 1.13 0.49
C PRO A 265 14.00 1.21 0.70
N ILE A 266 14.63 2.34 0.39
CA ILE A 266 15.81 2.70 1.18
C ILE A 266 15.23 2.96 2.57
N ASP A 267 14.97 1.88 3.29
CA ASP A 267 14.96 1.88 4.72
C ASP A 267 16.41 2.19 5.08
N TYR A 268 16.72 3.49 5.04
CA TYR A 268 17.64 4.04 5.99
C TYR A 268 17.01 3.69 7.34
N MET A 269 17.29 2.48 7.82
CA MET A 269 17.49 2.19 9.23
C MET A 269 18.50 3.23 9.72
N VAL A 270 17.97 4.41 10.03
CA VAL A 270 18.66 5.44 10.77
C VAL A 270 18.07 5.37 12.15
N GLY A 271 18.83 4.65 12.99
CA GLY A 271 19.14 5.02 14.37
C GLY A 271 18.07 4.74 15.39
#